data_AF-X1LCA8-F1
#
_entry.id   AF-X1LCA8-F1
#
_cell.length_a   1.000
_cell.length_b   1.000
_cell.length_c   1.000
_cell.angle_alpha   90.00
_cell.angle_beta   90.00
_cell.angle_gamma   90.00
#
_symmetry.space_group_name_H-M   'P 1'
#
loop_
_entity.id
_entity.type
_entity.pdbx_description
1 polymer ?
#
loop_
_entity_poly.entity_id
_entity_poly.type
_entity_poly.pdbx_seq_one_letter_code
_entity_poly.pdbx_strand_id
1 'polypeptide(L)'
;AFTFNRNRHSGEAKVPIITGDTKVMERGALDGVVLTSTGIGVAETLVTDRGLKPGDKIITTGTIGDHGITILAHREGIGADVDLRSDIAPIWGTIETALKVGGITAMKDPTRGGLAAALNDMASKANVGILIREADIPLLPAVRSMS
;
A
#
# COMPACT_ATOMS: atom_id res chain seq x y z
N ALA A 1 13.50 -17.47 7.81
CA ALA A 1 13.31 -16.04 7.48
C ALA A 1 11.83 -15.65 7.35
N PHE A 2 11.04 -16.30 6.47
CA PHE A 2 9.65 -15.91 6.19
C PHE A 2 8.68 -15.93 7.37
N THR A 3 8.62 -17.01 8.16
CA THR A 3 7.77 -17.07 9.37
C THR A 3 8.18 -16.02 10.39
N PHE A 4 9.48 -15.71 10.48
CA PHE A 4 10.04 -14.75 11.42
C PHE A 4 9.65 -13.31 11.08
N ASN A 5 9.79 -12.91 9.81
CA ASN A 5 9.35 -11.59 9.36
C ASN A 5 7.83 -11.43 9.41
N ARG A 6 7.06 -12.48 9.12
CA ARG A 6 5.60 -12.44 9.23
C ARG A 6 5.15 -12.20 10.68
N ASN A 7 5.76 -12.90 11.64
CA ASN A 7 5.48 -12.71 13.07
C ASN A 7 5.88 -11.31 13.55
N ARG A 8 6.95 -10.73 12.99
CA ARG A 8 7.37 -9.36 13.30
C ARG A 8 6.32 -8.32 12.87
N HIS A 9 5.90 -8.33 11.60
CA HIS A 9 4.90 -7.37 11.09
C HIS A 9 3.51 -7.59 11.72
N SER A 10 3.16 -8.86 11.98
CA SER A 10 1.99 -9.23 12.78
C SER A 10 2.05 -8.61 14.19
N GLY A 11 3.23 -8.62 14.83
CA GLY A 11 3.48 -7.95 16.10
C GLY A 11 3.37 -6.43 16.02
N GLU A 12 3.95 -5.80 14.99
CA GLU A 12 3.86 -4.35 14.74
C GLU A 12 2.39 -3.90 14.55
N ALA A 13 1.60 -4.68 13.80
CA ALA A 13 0.17 -4.44 13.61
C ALA A 13 -0.69 -4.88 14.81
N LYS A 14 -0.12 -5.62 15.78
CA LYS A 14 -0.82 -6.28 16.89
C LYS A 14 -1.96 -7.22 16.43
N VAL A 15 -1.76 -7.91 15.30
CA VAL A 15 -2.74 -8.83 14.72
C VAL A 15 -2.20 -10.26 14.78
N PRO A 16 -2.84 -11.21 15.49
CA PRO A 16 -2.37 -12.59 15.57
C PRO A 16 -2.62 -13.38 14.28
N ILE A 17 -1.75 -14.34 13.98
CA ILE A 17 -2.00 -15.36 12.95
C ILE A 17 -2.69 -16.54 13.62
N ILE A 18 -3.98 -16.70 13.36
CA ILE A 18 -4.83 -17.69 14.06
C ILE A 18 -5.00 -19.01 13.30
N THR A 19 -4.72 -19.04 11.99
CA THR A 19 -4.83 -20.24 11.16
C THR A 19 -3.93 -20.13 9.93
N GLY A 20 -3.71 -21.25 9.23
CA GLY A 20 -2.96 -21.32 7.98
C GLY A 20 -2.94 -22.73 7.39
N ASP A 21 -2.59 -22.82 6.12
CA ASP A 21 -2.35 -24.07 5.39
C ASP A 21 -0.98 -23.99 4.70
N THR A 22 -0.39 -25.13 4.37
CA THR A 22 0.85 -25.20 3.59
C THR A 22 0.75 -26.31 2.56
N LYS A 23 1.09 -25.98 1.32
CA LYS A 23 1.09 -26.91 0.19
C LYS A 23 2.48 -26.92 -0.43
N VAL A 24 2.98 -28.12 -0.71
CA VAL A 24 4.27 -28.35 -1.36
C VAL A 24 4.00 -28.81 -2.78
N MET A 25 4.66 -28.18 -3.73
CA MET A 25 4.50 -28.46 -5.16
C MET A 25 5.73 -29.21 -5.68
N GLU A 26 5.55 -29.93 -6.77
CA GLU A 26 6.66 -30.57 -7.48
C GLU A 26 7.65 -29.52 -8.02
N ARG A 27 8.89 -29.96 -8.22
CA ARG A 27 9.93 -29.10 -8.80
C ARG A 27 9.47 -28.59 -10.17
N GLY A 28 9.51 -27.28 -10.35
CA GLY A 28 9.15 -26.62 -11.61
C GLY A 28 7.66 -26.27 -11.75
N ALA A 29 6.79 -26.72 -10.84
CA ALA A 29 5.38 -26.34 -10.85
C ALA A 29 5.12 -24.93 -10.28
N LEU A 30 6.05 -24.40 -9.49
CA LEU A 30 6.01 -23.05 -8.94
C LEU A 30 7.43 -22.45 -8.93
N ASP A 31 7.55 -21.20 -9.36
CA ASP A 31 8.77 -20.42 -9.20
C ASP A 31 8.82 -19.78 -7.80
N GLY A 32 9.58 -20.41 -6.89
CA GLY A 32 9.77 -19.92 -5.53
C GLY A 32 8.62 -20.28 -4.57
N VAL A 33 8.08 -19.27 -3.88
CA VAL A 33 7.07 -19.43 -2.82
C VAL A 33 5.95 -18.42 -3.03
N VAL A 34 4.71 -18.88 -2.96
CA VAL A 34 3.52 -18.01 -2.95
C VAL A 34 2.96 -17.97 -1.55
N LEU A 35 2.64 -16.76 -1.10
CA LEU A 35 1.98 -16.50 0.17
C LEU A 35 0.63 -15.86 -0.10
N THR A 36 -0.42 -16.43 0.50
CA THR A 36 -1.77 -15.86 0.51
C THR A 36 -2.15 -15.54 1.95
N SER A 37 -2.72 -14.36 2.16
CA SER A 37 -3.20 -13.93 3.47
C SER A 37 -4.63 -13.43 3.37
N THR A 38 -5.45 -13.82 4.34
CA THR A 38 -6.80 -13.28 4.55
C THR A 38 -6.84 -12.62 5.92
N GLY A 39 -7.40 -11.42 5.99
CA GLY A 39 -7.59 -10.68 7.23
C GLY A 39 -9.07 -10.53 7.56
N ILE A 40 -9.39 -10.53 8.86
CA ILE A 40 -10.71 -10.17 9.38
C ILE A 40 -10.52 -9.01 10.34
N GLY A 41 -11.38 -8.00 10.24
CA GLY A 41 -11.37 -6.82 11.10
C GLY A 41 -12.79 -6.39 11.45
N VAL A 42 -12.92 -5.63 12.54
CA VAL A 42 -14.16 -5.00 12.97
C VAL A 42 -14.02 -3.50 12.79
N ALA A 43 -15.01 -2.85 12.20
CA ALA A 43 -15.06 -1.41 12.02
C ALA A 43 -16.38 -0.87 12.57
N GLU A 44 -16.30 0.15 13.41
CA GLU A 44 -17.49 0.89 13.87
C GLU A 44 -18.11 1.70 12.73
N THR A 45 -17.26 2.27 11.88
CA THR A 45 -17.66 3.01 10.67
C THR A 45 -16.91 2.45 9.48
N LEU A 46 -17.64 2.07 8.44
CA LEU A 46 -17.05 1.59 7.20
C LEU A 46 -16.73 2.78 6.28
N VAL A 47 -15.44 3.03 6.06
CA VAL A 47 -14.97 3.96 5.03
C VAL A 47 -14.77 3.19 3.73
N THR A 48 -15.45 3.62 2.68
CA THR A 48 -15.38 2.99 1.35
C THR A 48 -14.50 3.78 0.40
N ASP A 49 -14.21 3.25 -0.78
CA ASP A 49 -13.52 3.98 -1.84
C ASP A 49 -14.46 4.82 -2.74
N ARG A 50 -15.74 4.92 -2.37
CA ARG A 50 -16.80 5.59 -3.17
C ARG A 50 -17.31 6.89 -2.56
N GLY A 51 -16.81 7.26 -1.39
CA GLY A 51 -17.36 8.36 -0.60
C GLY A 51 -16.84 9.74 -0.95
N LEU A 52 -16.00 9.89 -1.99
CA LEU A 52 -15.45 11.19 -2.40
C LEU A 52 -16.57 12.16 -2.78
N LYS A 53 -16.41 13.43 -2.36
CA LYS A 53 -17.33 14.53 -2.65
C LYS A 53 -16.59 15.72 -3.25
N PRO A 54 -17.26 16.55 -4.09
CA PRO A 54 -16.70 17.83 -4.49
C PRO A 54 -16.31 18.68 -3.27
N GLY A 55 -15.08 19.18 -3.27
CA GLY A 55 -14.50 19.95 -2.17
C GLY A 55 -13.58 19.15 -1.24
N ASP A 56 -13.60 17.81 -1.30
CA ASP A 56 -12.69 16.96 -0.54
C ASP A 56 -11.23 17.23 -0.89
N LYS A 57 -10.34 16.95 0.07
CA LYS A 57 -8.89 17.01 -0.11
C LYS A 57 -8.31 15.60 -0.18
N ILE A 58 -7.41 15.39 -1.14
CA ILE A 58 -6.65 14.14 -1.27
C ILE A 58 -5.38 14.25 -0.43
N ILE A 59 -5.16 13.29 0.45
CA ILE A 59 -3.99 13.21 1.33
C ILE A 59 -3.35 11.83 1.13
N THR A 60 -2.03 11.80 1.03
CA THR A 60 -1.25 10.55 1.03
C THR A 60 -0.60 10.37 2.41
N THR A 61 -0.44 9.13 2.85
CA THR A 61 0.18 8.81 4.14
C THR A 61 1.72 8.83 4.09
N GLY A 62 2.30 9.05 2.91
CA GLY A 62 3.73 9.01 2.68
C GLY A 62 4.09 9.33 1.23
N THR A 63 5.35 9.05 0.90
CA THR A 63 5.92 9.12 -0.45
C THR A 63 5.30 8.09 -1.39
N ILE A 64 5.36 8.35 -2.69
CA ILE A 64 4.72 7.53 -3.72
C ILE A 64 5.79 6.90 -4.61
N GLY A 65 5.66 5.58 -4.87
CA GLY A 65 6.48 4.86 -5.86
C GLY A 65 7.68 4.11 -5.28
N ASP A 66 7.94 4.26 -3.98
CA ASP A 66 9.10 3.70 -3.27
C ASP A 66 9.23 2.18 -3.48
N HIS A 67 8.18 1.38 -3.19
CA HIS A 67 8.20 -0.07 -3.43
C HIS A 67 8.44 -0.44 -4.89
N GLY A 68 7.69 0.15 -5.82
CA GLY A 68 7.74 -0.21 -7.23
C GLY A 68 9.12 0.04 -7.85
N ILE A 69 9.68 1.23 -7.59
CA ILE A 69 11.02 1.59 -8.05
C ILE A 69 12.09 0.75 -7.36
N THR A 70 11.98 0.46 -6.06
CA THR A 70 12.95 -0.41 -5.36
C THR A 70 13.02 -1.79 -5.99
N ILE A 71 11.87 -2.40 -6.33
CA ILE A 71 11.82 -3.72 -6.98
C ILE A 71 12.41 -3.66 -8.40
N LEU A 72 12.07 -2.62 -9.18
CA LEU A 72 12.61 -2.45 -10.53
C LEU A 72 14.12 -2.28 -10.51
N ALA A 73 14.62 -1.36 -9.67
CA ALA A 73 16.05 -1.09 -9.51
C ALA A 73 16.83 -2.35 -9.14
N HIS A 74 16.33 -3.14 -8.18
CA HIS A 74 16.95 -4.40 -7.77
C HIS A 74 16.94 -5.45 -8.89
N ARG A 75 15.90 -5.50 -9.73
CA ARG A 75 15.82 -6.47 -10.84
C ARG A 75 16.76 -6.13 -11.99
N GLU A 76 16.86 -4.85 -12.32
CA GLU A 76 17.70 -4.36 -13.42
C GLU A 76 19.16 -4.13 -13.00
N GLY A 77 19.50 -4.35 -11.73
CA GLY A 77 20.84 -4.09 -11.19
C GLY A 77 21.20 -2.60 -11.17
N ILE A 78 20.20 -1.72 -11.18
CA ILE A 78 20.36 -0.27 -11.19
C ILE A 78 20.38 0.22 -9.73
N GLY A 79 21.28 1.14 -9.38
CA GLY A 79 21.19 1.89 -8.12
C GLY A 79 21.94 1.30 -6.93
N ALA A 80 23.10 0.66 -7.15
CA ALA A 80 23.99 0.24 -6.05
C ALA A 80 24.39 1.39 -5.09
N ASP A 81 24.34 2.65 -5.56
CA ASP A 81 24.69 3.86 -4.78
C ASP A 81 23.49 4.67 -4.26
N VAL A 82 22.25 4.19 -4.43
CA VAL A 82 21.05 4.94 -4.02
C VAL A 82 20.33 4.18 -2.90
N ASP A 83 20.12 4.82 -1.74
CA ASP A 83 19.39 4.23 -0.58
C ASP A 83 17.89 4.16 -0.88
N LEU A 84 17.51 3.32 -1.84
CA LEU A 84 16.14 2.99 -2.19
C LEU A 84 15.68 1.81 -1.32
N ARG A 85 14.66 2.05 -0.51
CA ARG A 85 14.02 1.02 0.32
C ARG A 85 12.53 0.99 0.02
N SER A 86 11.98 -0.22 0.04
CA SER A 86 10.54 -0.40 -0.06
C SER A 86 9.85 0.21 1.16
N ASP A 87 8.71 0.86 0.93
CA ASP A 87 7.79 1.44 1.91
C ASP A 87 6.82 0.42 2.54
N ILE A 88 7.11 -0.89 2.46
CA ILE A 88 6.23 -1.92 3.04
C ILE A 88 6.21 -1.75 4.57
N ALA A 89 5.05 -1.37 5.09
CA ALA A 89 4.79 -1.28 6.52
C ALA A 89 3.29 -1.45 6.82
N PRO A 90 2.92 -2.00 7.99
CA PRO A 90 1.55 -1.94 8.46
C PRO A 90 1.17 -0.48 8.82
N ILE A 91 0.20 0.09 8.11
CA ILE A 91 -0.23 1.48 8.32
C ILE A 91 -1.45 1.63 9.24
N TRP A 92 -1.93 0.53 9.85
CA TRP A 92 -3.16 0.56 10.66
C TRP A 92 -3.11 1.60 11.78
N GLY A 93 -1.97 1.78 12.46
CA GLY A 93 -1.84 2.81 13.51
C GLY A 93 -2.08 4.24 13.01
N THR A 94 -1.60 4.56 11.81
CA THR A 94 -1.83 5.85 11.13
C THR A 94 -3.32 6.00 10.79
N ILE A 95 -3.93 4.97 10.21
CA ILE A 95 -5.34 4.98 9.82
C ILE A 95 -6.27 5.07 11.04
N GLU A 96 -5.98 4.34 12.12
CA GLU A 96 -6.76 4.37 13.35
C GLU A 96 -6.76 5.79 13.96
N THR A 97 -5.62 6.46 13.95
CA THR A 97 -5.50 7.84 14.45
C THR A 97 -6.28 8.82 13.57
N ALA A 98 -6.18 8.68 12.24
CA ALA A 98 -6.92 9.52 11.30
C ALA A 98 -8.44 9.32 11.42
N LEU A 99 -8.91 8.08 11.62
CA LEU A 99 -10.32 7.77 11.84
C LEU A 99 -10.86 8.39 13.14
N LYS A 100 -10.04 8.43 14.21
CA LYS A 100 -10.41 9.09 15.48
C LYS A 100 -10.58 10.60 15.33
N VAL A 101 -9.82 11.25 14.45
CA VAL A 101 -9.99 12.67 14.12
C VAL A 101 -11.28 12.90 13.32
N GLY A 102 -11.62 11.96 12.43
CA GLY A 102 -12.81 12.02 11.59
C GLY A 102 -12.63 12.83 10.32
N GLY A 103 -13.72 12.99 9.55
CA GLY A 103 -13.73 13.72 8.28
C GLY A 103 -13.22 12.93 7.06
N ILE A 104 -12.82 11.67 7.25
CA ILE A 104 -12.42 10.78 6.16
C ILE A 104 -13.66 10.34 5.38
N THR A 105 -13.75 10.78 4.12
CA THR A 105 -14.88 10.45 3.24
C THR A 105 -14.63 9.20 2.41
N ALA A 106 -13.37 8.94 2.02
CA ALA A 106 -12.97 7.74 1.31
C ALA A 106 -11.50 7.38 1.57
N MET A 107 -11.14 6.09 1.42
CA MET A 107 -9.77 5.60 1.52
C MET A 107 -9.50 4.48 0.52
N LYS A 108 -8.25 4.42 0.02
CA LYS A 108 -7.74 3.33 -0.81
C LYS A 108 -6.22 3.26 -0.71
N ASP A 109 -5.68 2.05 -0.65
CA ASP A 109 -4.24 1.79 -0.70
C ASP A 109 -3.74 1.71 -2.16
N PRO A 110 -2.75 2.53 -2.58
CA PRO A 110 -2.29 2.58 -3.97
C PRO A 110 -1.27 1.47 -4.27
N THR A 111 -1.75 0.22 -4.32
CA THR A 111 -0.92 -0.97 -4.58
C THR A 111 -0.64 -1.16 -6.08
N ARG A 112 -1.30 -2.11 -6.75
CA ARG A 112 -1.10 -2.35 -8.18
C ARG A 112 -1.67 -1.20 -9.01
N GLY A 113 -0.87 -0.71 -9.96
CA GLY A 113 -1.21 0.49 -10.75
C GLY A 113 -0.95 1.82 -10.03
N GLY A 114 -0.53 1.76 -8.76
CA GLY A 114 -0.08 2.90 -7.98
C GLY A 114 -1.15 3.96 -7.74
N LEU A 115 -0.68 5.19 -7.49
CA LEU A 115 -1.53 6.34 -7.18
C LEU A 115 -2.54 6.64 -8.31
N ALA A 116 -2.10 6.56 -9.57
CA ALA A 116 -2.95 6.84 -10.72
C ALA A 116 -4.16 5.90 -10.79
N ALA A 117 -3.94 4.58 -10.65
CA ALA A 117 -5.03 3.62 -10.66
C ALA A 117 -5.96 3.81 -9.45
N ALA A 118 -5.41 4.03 -8.26
CA ALA A 118 -6.20 4.25 -7.04
C ALA A 118 -7.13 5.46 -7.17
N LEU A 119 -6.61 6.60 -7.66
CA LEU A 119 -7.39 7.82 -7.83
C LEU A 119 -8.44 7.70 -8.93
N ASN A 120 -8.11 7.06 -10.06
CA ASN A 120 -9.09 6.81 -11.13
C ASN A 120 -10.24 5.91 -10.64
N ASP A 121 -9.91 4.86 -9.88
CA ASP A 121 -10.90 3.97 -9.28
C ASP A 121 -11.86 4.73 -8.36
N MET A 122 -11.32 5.55 -7.46
CA MET A 122 -12.11 6.33 -6.51
C MET A 122 -12.96 7.38 -7.22
N ALA A 123 -12.38 8.10 -8.18
CA ALA A 123 -13.08 9.09 -9.00
C ALA A 123 -14.27 8.48 -9.75
N SER A 124 -14.04 7.33 -10.41
CA SER A 124 -15.07 6.61 -11.15
C SER A 124 -16.20 6.12 -10.24
N LYS A 125 -15.85 5.51 -9.10
CA LYS A 125 -16.84 4.95 -8.15
C LYS A 125 -17.68 6.02 -7.45
N ALA A 126 -17.11 7.19 -7.20
CA ALA A 126 -17.79 8.33 -6.60
C ALA A 126 -18.45 9.25 -7.63
N ASN A 127 -18.22 9.03 -8.93
CA ASN A 127 -18.67 9.89 -10.03
C ASN A 127 -18.25 11.36 -9.85
N VAL A 128 -16.96 11.58 -9.57
CA VAL A 128 -16.35 12.91 -9.38
C VAL A 128 -15.09 13.06 -10.21
N GLY A 129 -14.67 14.31 -10.45
CA GLY A 129 -13.33 14.62 -10.97
C GLY A 129 -12.33 14.86 -9.84
N ILE A 130 -11.08 14.44 -10.04
CA ILE A 130 -9.97 14.71 -9.11
C ILE A 130 -8.95 15.58 -9.84
N LEU A 131 -8.62 16.74 -9.24
CA LEU A 131 -7.55 17.63 -9.72
C LEU A 131 -6.35 17.51 -8.78
N ILE A 132 -5.19 17.17 -9.33
CA ILE A 132 -3.94 17.01 -8.58
C ILE A 132 -2.94 18.04 -9.07
N ARG A 133 -2.20 18.64 -8.14
CA ARG A 133 -1.00 19.42 -8.46
C ARG A 133 0.19 18.48 -8.36
N GLU A 134 0.84 18.21 -9.49
CA GLU A 134 1.97 17.28 -9.56
C GLU A 134 3.12 17.67 -8.60
N ALA A 135 3.35 18.98 -8.43
CA ALA A 135 4.35 19.50 -7.51
C ALA A 135 4.09 19.13 -6.03
N ASP A 136 2.84 18.81 -5.66
CA ASP A 136 2.46 18.43 -4.29
C ASP A 136 2.57 16.91 -4.06
N ILE A 137 2.87 16.12 -5.09
CA ILE A 137 3.03 14.66 -4.93
C ILE A 137 4.37 14.39 -4.23
N PRO A 138 4.36 13.80 -3.02
CA PRO A 138 5.58 13.51 -2.30
C PRO A 138 6.31 12.35 -2.98
N LEU A 139 7.47 12.63 -3.57
CA LEU A 139 8.35 11.65 -4.18
C LEU A 139 9.71 11.74 -3.51
N LEU A 140 10.32 10.59 -3.19
CA LEU A 140 11.73 10.57 -2.82
C LEU A 140 12.58 11.08 -4.00
N PRO A 141 13.68 11.82 -3.77
CA PRO A 141 14.56 12.28 -4.85
C PRO A 141 15.05 11.14 -5.75
N ALA A 142 15.37 9.99 -5.14
CA ALA A 142 15.75 8.78 -5.83
C ALA A 142 14.65 8.25 -6.77
N VAL A 143 13.40 8.21 -6.28
CA VAL A 143 12.23 7.79 -7.07
C VAL A 143 12.01 8.77 -8.23
N ARG A 144 12.09 10.08 -7.98
CA ARG A 144 11.91 11.12 -8.99
C ARG A 144 12.94 11.05 -10.12
N SER A 145 14.18 10.62 -9.82
CA SER A 145 15.22 10.46 -10.84
C SER A 145 14.98 9.29 -11.80
N MET A 146 14.06 8.40 -11.45
CA MET A 146 13.74 7.16 -12.19
C MET A 146 12.31 7.15 -12.76
N SER A 147 11.51 8.18 -12.48
CA SER A 147 10.12 8.35 -12.94
C SER A 147 10.04 9.29 -14.14
#